data_AF-A0A5E4HY88-F1
#
_entry.id   AF-A0A5E4HY88-F1
#
_cell.length_a   1.000
_cell.length_b   1.000
_cell.length_c   1.000
_cell.angle_alpha   90.00
_cell.angle_beta   90.00
_cell.angle_gamma   90.00
#
_symmetry.space_group_name_H-M   'P 1'
#
loop_
_entity.id
_entity.type
_entity.pdbx_description
1 polymer ?
#
loop_
_entity_poly.entity_id
_entity_poly.type
_entity_poly.pdbx_seq_one_letter_code
_entity_poly.pdbx_strand_id
1 'polypeptide(L)'
;MKDWQKYLLALAVVVAIFAIPFVVNGSAKFGGADMAGSAAIEQQQPGYQRWVVPLWTPPPETESMLFALQAAIGGSIIGYFVGHERARMEMERKGAKKAE
;
A
#
# COMPACT_ATOMS: atom_id res chain seq x y z
N MET A 1 -15.30 -18.38 -14.10
CA MET A 1 -14.54 -17.15 -14.43
C MET A 1 -13.14 -17.55 -14.82
N LYS A 2 -12.65 -17.10 -15.97
CA LYS A 2 -11.27 -17.32 -16.40
C LYS A 2 -10.34 -16.56 -15.45
N ASP A 3 -9.14 -17.07 -15.19
CA ASP A 3 -8.30 -16.55 -14.08
C ASP A 3 -7.98 -15.06 -14.21
N TRP A 4 -7.77 -14.54 -15.42
CA TRP A 4 -7.57 -13.10 -15.66
C TRP A 4 -8.77 -12.22 -15.23
N GLN A 5 -10.00 -12.76 -15.28
CA GLN A 5 -11.20 -12.04 -14.82
C GLN A 5 -11.21 -11.90 -13.30
N LYS A 6 -10.71 -12.90 -12.58
CA LYS A 6 -10.59 -12.85 -11.11
C LYS A 6 -9.59 -11.77 -10.69
N TYR A 7 -8.44 -11.68 -11.37
CA TYR A 7 -7.45 -10.65 -11.13
C TYR A 7 -7.95 -9.25 -11.48
N LEU A 8 -8.68 -9.09 -12.59
CA LEU A 8 -9.30 -7.80 -12.94
C LEU A 8 -10.37 -7.38 -11.94
N LEU A 9 -11.19 -8.33 -11.46
CA LEU A 9 -12.18 -8.06 -10.43
C LEU A 9 -11.50 -7.64 -9.11
N ALA A 10 -10.44 -8.35 -8.71
CA ALA A 10 -9.66 -8.01 -7.53
C ALA A 10 -9.04 -6.59 -7.65
N LEU A 11 -8.46 -6.27 -8.81
CA LEU A 11 -7.92 -4.94 -9.07
C LEU A 11 -9.02 -3.87 -9.01
N ALA A 12 -10.18 -4.13 -9.61
CA ALA A 12 -11.32 -3.21 -9.58
C ALA A 12 -11.82 -2.98 -8.15
N VAL A 13 -11.87 -4.03 -7.31
CA VAL A 13 -12.24 -3.92 -5.90
C VAL A 13 -11.21 -3.10 -5.13
N VAL A 14 -9.91 -3.33 -5.34
CA VAL A 14 -8.85 -2.51 -4.72
C VAL A 14 -9.00 -1.05 -5.11
N VAL A 15 -9.13 -0.76 -6.42
CA VAL A 15 -9.35 0.61 -6.91
C VAL A 15 -10.60 1.22 -6.31
N ALA A 16 -11.70 0.48 -6.19
CA ALA A 16 -12.93 0.95 -5.59
C ALA A 16 -12.76 1.29 -4.11
N ILE A 17 -12.07 0.45 -3.32
CA ILE A 17 -11.77 0.72 -1.91
C ILE A 17 -11.01 2.04 -1.74
N PHE A 18 -10.07 2.34 -2.64
CA PHE A 18 -9.34 3.61 -2.61
C PHE A 18 -10.14 4.79 -3.16
N ALA A 19 -10.94 4.61 -4.22
CA ALA A 19 -11.64 5.70 -4.91
C ALA A 19 -12.96 6.11 -4.24
N ILE A 20 -13.72 5.17 -3.67
CA ILE A 20 -15.03 5.43 -3.05
C ILE A 20 -14.94 6.52 -1.96
N PRO A 21 -13.97 6.51 -1.03
CA PRO A 21 -13.85 7.56 -0.02
C PRO A 21 -13.71 8.98 -0.59
N PHE A 22 -13.01 9.14 -1.72
CA PHE A 22 -12.85 10.46 -2.37
C PHE A 22 -14.16 10.96 -3.00
N VAL A 23 -15.02 10.06 -3.46
CA VAL A 23 -16.32 10.42 -4.04
C VAL A 23 -17.35 10.69 -2.95
N VAL A 24 -17.36 9.87 -1.89
CA VAL A 24 -18.31 9.99 -0.78
C VAL A 24 -18.00 11.19 0.11
N ASN A 25 -16.72 11.55 0.29
CA ASN A 25 -16.31 12.65 1.14
C ASN A 25 -15.14 13.44 0.51
N GLY A 26 -15.43 14.19 -0.56
CA GLY A 26 -14.41 14.96 -1.29
C GLY A 26 -13.76 16.09 -0.49
N SER A 27 -14.36 16.51 0.62
CA SER A 27 -13.83 17.51 1.56
C SER A 27 -13.15 16.89 2.78
N ALA A 28 -13.05 15.55 2.87
CA ALA A 28 -12.32 14.92 3.96
C ALA A 28 -10.84 15.26 3.92
N LYS A 29 -10.29 15.67 5.07
CA LYS A 29 -8.85 15.77 5.25
C LYS A 29 -8.32 14.35 5.47
N PHE A 30 -7.81 13.73 4.41
CA PHE A 30 -7.14 12.44 4.47
C PHE A 30 -5.78 12.59 5.18
N GLY A 31 -5.83 12.64 6.51
CA GLY A 31 -4.65 12.67 7.38
C GLY A 31 -4.24 11.27 7.84
N GLY A 32 -3.04 11.17 8.40
CA GLY A 32 -2.55 9.94 9.02
C GLY A 32 -3.44 9.48 10.18
N ALA A 33 -3.57 8.16 10.34
CA ALA A 33 -4.37 7.55 11.40
C ALA A 33 -3.93 8.00 12.81
N ASP A 34 -2.62 8.25 12.99
CA ASP A 34 -2.03 8.65 14.26
C ASP A 34 -2.53 10.02 14.76
N MET A 35 -2.78 10.95 13.83
CA MET A 35 -3.39 12.25 14.17
C MET A 35 -4.83 12.08 14.63
N ALA A 36 -5.61 11.24 13.92
CA ALA A 36 -6.99 10.96 14.29
C ALA A 36 -7.08 10.25 15.65
N GLY A 37 -6.19 9.30 15.91
CA GLY A 37 -6.10 8.60 17.19
C GLY A 37 -5.76 9.55 18.34
N SER A 38 -4.77 10.43 18.15
CA SER A 38 -4.36 11.41 19.16
C SER A 38 -5.51 12.37 19.51
N ALA A 39 -6.21 12.90 18.50
CA ALA A 39 -7.35 13.78 18.70
C ALA A 39 -8.52 13.08 19.42
N ALA A 40 -8.77 11.80 19.11
CA ALA A 40 -9.81 11.03 19.78
C ALA A 40 -9.49 10.77 21.26
N ILE A 41 -8.22 10.47 21.58
CA ILE A 41 -7.77 10.28 22.97
C ILE A 41 -7.93 11.57 23.76
N GLU A 42 -7.52 12.70 23.20
CA GLU A 42 -7.62 14.01 23.86
C GLU A 42 -9.08 14.42 24.14
N GLN A 43 -10.00 14.06 23.24
CA GLN A 43 -11.44 14.27 23.43
C GLN A 43 -12.05 13.38 24.51
N GLN A 44 -11.63 12.10 24.60
CA GLN A 44 -12.20 11.15 25.58
C GLN A 44 -11.60 11.29 26.98
N GLN A 45 -10.31 11.58 27.08
CA GLN A 45 -9.62 11.83 28.36
C GLN A 45 -8.73 13.06 28.27
N PRO A 46 -9.27 14.24 28.63
CA PRO A 46 -8.49 15.45 28.76
C PRO A 46 -7.39 15.25 29.81
N GLY A 47 -6.13 15.44 29.42
CA GLY A 47 -4.98 15.29 30.31
C GLY A 47 -4.34 13.89 30.32
N TYR A 48 -4.68 13.02 29.37
CA TYR A 48 -4.00 11.74 29.20
C TYR A 48 -2.49 11.90 29.01
N GLN A 49 -1.72 11.26 29.88
CA GLN A 49 -0.25 11.22 29.80
C GLN A 49 0.17 9.99 28.99
N ARG A 50 0.97 10.20 27.93
CA ARG A 50 1.54 9.07 27.16
C ARG A 50 2.45 8.25 28.07
N TRP A 51 2.16 6.95 28.18
CA TRP A 51 2.97 5.98 28.90
C TRP A 51 4.15 5.46 28.07
N VAL A 52 4.18 5.75 26.77
CA VAL A 52 5.30 5.47 25.85
C VAL A 52 5.66 6.75 25.11
N VAL A 53 6.93 7.11 25.13
CA VAL A 53 7.47 8.25 24.39
C VAL A 53 8.26 7.72 23.19
N PRO A 54 8.07 8.26 21.98
CA PRO A 54 8.89 7.87 20.83
C PRO A 54 10.37 8.11 21.14
N LEU A 55 11.21 7.10 20.93
CA LEU A 55 12.67 7.24 21.06
C LEU A 55 13.24 8.26 20.06
N TRP A 56 12.56 8.43 18.92
CA TRP A 56 12.88 9.38 17.90
C TRP A 56 11.60 9.79 17.16
N THR A 57 11.48 11.09 16.83
CA THR A 57 10.40 11.61 15.98
C THR A 57 11.06 12.28 14.77
N PRO A 58 10.89 11.75 13.55
CA PRO A 58 11.43 12.38 12.36
C PRO A 58 10.73 13.73 12.08
N PRO A 59 11.44 14.72 11.52
CA PRO A 59 10.80 15.88 10.91
C PRO A 59 9.82 15.45 9.81
N PRO A 60 8.75 16.22 9.54
CA PRO A 60 7.72 15.87 8.55
C PRO A 60 8.29 15.54 7.16
N GLU A 61 9.32 16.25 6.74
CA GLU A 61 9.99 16.05 5.46
C GLU A 61 10.66 14.66 5.41
N THR A 62 11.35 14.28 6.49
CA THR A 62 12.02 12.98 6.63
C THR A 62 11.00 11.84 6.71
N GLU A 63 9.87 12.04 7.41
CA GLU A 63 8.77 11.07 7.48
C GLU A 63 8.25 10.74 6.07
N SER A 64 7.92 11.77 5.28
CA SER A 64 7.42 11.58 3.92
C SER A 64 8.45 10.91 3.00
N MET A 65 9.75 11.23 3.17
CA MET A 65 10.85 10.59 2.44
C MET A 65 10.97 9.11 2.78
N LEU A 66 10.83 8.72 4.05
CA LEU A 66 10.87 7.33 4.48
C LEU A 66 9.69 6.53 3.90
N PHE A 67 8.48 7.11 3.86
CA PHE A 67 7.35 6.49 3.18
C PHE A 67 7.57 6.34 1.67
N ALA A 68 8.14 7.35 1.01
CA ALA A 68 8.47 7.27 -0.42
C ALA A 68 9.51 6.18 -0.70
N LEU A 69 10.52 6.05 0.17
CA LEU A 69 11.53 4.98 0.08
C LEU A 69 10.90 3.60 0.27
N GLN A 70 10.02 3.44 1.27
CA GLN A 70 9.28 2.19 1.47
C GLN A 70 8.45 1.82 0.25
N ALA A 71 7.74 2.79 -0.34
CA ALA A 71 6.98 2.58 -1.56
C ALA A 71 7.86 2.17 -2.74
N ALA A 72 9.02 2.81 -2.92
CA ALA A 72 9.98 2.47 -3.98
C ALA A 72 10.53 1.04 -3.83
N ILE A 73 10.90 0.63 -2.60
CA ILE A 73 11.38 -0.72 -2.32
C ILE A 73 10.26 -1.74 -2.58
N GLY A 74 9.06 -1.51 -2.05
CA GLY A 74 7.91 -2.40 -2.24
C GLY A 74 7.55 -2.57 -3.72
N GLY A 75 7.50 -1.46 -4.47
CA GLY A 75 7.25 -1.47 -5.91
C GLY A 75 8.33 -2.22 -6.68
N SER A 76 9.61 -2.07 -6.30
CA SER A 76 10.73 -2.75 -6.93
C SER A 76 10.67 -4.27 -6.73
N ILE A 77 10.34 -4.72 -5.52
CA ILE A 77 10.21 -6.15 -5.19
C ILE A 77 9.06 -6.78 -5.99
N ILE A 78 7.89 -6.13 -6.00
CA ILE A 78 6.73 -6.62 -6.77
C ILE A 78 7.05 -6.65 -8.26
N GLY A 79 7.66 -5.59 -8.79
CA GLY A 79 8.06 -5.51 -10.20
C GLY A 79 9.04 -6.61 -10.60
N TYR A 80 10.06 -6.87 -9.76
CA TYR A 80 11.01 -7.95 -9.97
C TYR A 80 10.33 -9.32 -10.00
N PHE A 81 9.45 -9.61 -9.04
CA PHE A 81 8.75 -10.90 -8.97
C PHE A 81 7.88 -11.15 -10.20
N VAL A 82 7.08 -10.16 -10.61
CA VAL A 82 6.24 -10.25 -11.81
C VAL A 82 7.10 -10.44 -13.07
N GLY A 83 8.22 -9.71 -13.18
CA GLY A 83 9.15 -9.84 -14.30
C GLY A 83 9.82 -11.22 -14.35
N HIS A 84 10.28 -11.72 -13.21
CA HIS A 84 10.93 -13.02 -13.08
C HIS A 84 9.98 -14.16 -13.45
N GLU A 85 8.75 -14.16 -12.92
CA GLU A 85 7.74 -15.17 -13.24
C GLU A 85 7.39 -15.19 -14.73
N ARG A 86 7.24 -14.01 -15.34
CA ARG A 86 7.00 -13.90 -16.79
C ARG A 86 8.15 -14.48 -17.61
N ALA A 87 9.39 -14.19 -17.22
CA ALA A 87 10.57 -14.72 -17.89
C ALA A 87 10.67 -16.25 -17.76
N ARG A 88 10.36 -16.81 -16.58
CA ARG A 88 10.35 -18.27 -16.35
C ARG A 88 9.35 -18.97 -17.26
N MET A 89 8.11 -18.48 -17.33
CA MET A 89 7.06 -19.04 -18.18
C MET A 89 7.44 -18.99 -19.68
N GLU A 90 8.14 -17.93 -20.11
CA GLU A 90 8.59 -17.82 -21.50
C GLU A 90 9.69 -18.83 -21.84
N MET A 91 10.62 -19.07 -20.92
CA MET A 91 11.68 -20.08 -21.06
C MET A 91 11.12 -21.50 -21.11
N GLU A 92 10.16 -21.83 -20.23
CA GLU A 92 9.47 -23.12 -20.22
C GLU A 92 8.72 -23.36 -21.54
N ARG A 93 8.01 -22.35 -22.06
CA ARG A 93 7.30 -22.42 -23.34
C ARG A 93 8.26 -22.60 -24.53
N LYS A 94 9.42 -21.93 -24.52
CA LYS A 94 10.46 -22.09 -25.55
C LYS A 94 11.12 -23.47 -25.48
N GLY A 95 11.32 -24.01 -24.28
CA GLY A 95 11.83 -25.37 -24.07
C GLY A 95 10.87 -26.45 -24.58
N ALA A 96 9.59 -26.33 -24.27
CA ALA A 96 8.55 -27.26 -24.74
C ALA A 96 8.45 -27.31 -26.27
N LYS A 97 8.50 -26.14 -26.94
CA LYS A 97 8.48 -26.04 -28.41
C LYS A 97 9.73 -26.61 -29.10
N LYS A 98 10.85 -26.77 -28.39
CA LYS A 98 12.09 -27.33 -28.95
C LYS A 98 12.14 -28.85 -28.78
N ALA A 99 11.32 -29.41 -27.89
CA ALA A 99 11.22 -30.84 -27.62
C ALA A 99 10.14 -31.55 -28.47
N GLU A 100 9.28 -30.77 -29.13
CA GLU A 100 8.29 -31.19 -30.15
C GLU A 100 8.91 -31.08 -31.55
#